data_AF-A0A7G2SHH7-F1
#
_entry.id   AF-A0A7G2SHH7-F1
#
_cell.length_a   1.000
_cell.length_b   1.000
_cell.length_c   1.000
_cell.angle_alpha   90.00
_cell.angle_beta   90.00
_cell.angle_gamma   90.00
#
_symmetry.space_group_name_H-M   'P 1'
#
loop_
_entity.id
_entity.type
_entity.pdbx_description
1 polymer ?
#
loop_
_entity_poly.entity_id
_entity_poly.type
_entity_poly.pdbx_seq_one_letter_code
_entity_poly.pdbx_strand_id
1 'polypeptide(L)'
;MKALIWTYLVSSLFLLALLSVISYGYGAGYIYVYWHDWQIQTNVWIAGFAVITCGLILQLLWTAVKRYRTREQRKLKTIFDFKTLHPYEQLGVIWLLEAAQDQQEFINRIFSQSGLLKGIVEAKLLFKQGEYQLALNALHQTAPMAFELAELERIEIFLALGDTEKALTHLEFLQQHQLSPWLQDIEHAYRQKITELWGSLALQQSWVYLRSLKYGHLDAQTRDLWLQQVLTQFDQASYEDLQAVQQRYLVLEQEIQTRPYTSKVLWLKLLSRLPEMSIQHERLALHLLREQFDRDVFYLWFQQQLLKQAPDYQDIENKIEEMEQQYLSQPILSFAKWYVYEATDRHEQAEALLTLYPDNVLMSYLRIKSKIKNNEYLVQQLNLIFENDANFLQFKI
;
A
#
# COMPACT_ATOMS: atom_id res chain seq x y z
N MET A 1 -15.89 -18.99 -36.34
CA MET A 1 -15.79 -20.47 -36.28
C MET A 1 -17.14 -21.16 -36.22
N LYS A 2 -18.09 -20.76 -35.35
CA LYS A 2 -19.43 -21.38 -35.26
C LYS A 2 -20.22 -21.41 -36.58
N ALA A 3 -20.27 -20.30 -37.32
CA ALA A 3 -21.00 -20.23 -38.59
C ALA A 3 -20.43 -21.17 -39.67
N LEU A 4 -19.09 -21.26 -39.77
CA LEU A 4 -18.39 -22.10 -40.74
C LEU A 4 -18.59 -23.60 -40.47
N ILE A 5 -18.56 -24.01 -39.20
CA ILE A 5 -18.86 -25.39 -38.81
C ILE A 5 -20.30 -25.74 -39.18
N TRP A 6 -21.24 -24.82 -38.95
CA TRP A 6 -22.63 -24.97 -39.39
C TRP A 6 -22.76 -25.09 -40.90
N THR A 7 -22.01 -24.30 -41.69
CA THR A 7 -22.05 -24.40 -43.16
C THR A 7 -21.55 -25.76 -43.65
N TYR A 8 -20.45 -26.27 -43.08
CA TYR A 8 -19.95 -27.61 -43.44
C TYR A 8 -20.87 -28.72 -42.97
N LEU A 9 -21.48 -28.59 -41.78
CA LEU A 9 -22.43 -29.57 -41.26
C LEU A 9 -23.69 -29.64 -42.13
N VAL A 10 -24.26 -28.48 -42.49
CA VAL A 10 -25.43 -28.40 -43.39
C VAL A 10 -25.08 -28.90 -44.79
N SER A 11 -23.93 -28.53 -45.34
CA SER A 11 -23.49 -29.00 -46.65
C SER A 11 -23.26 -30.51 -46.66
N SER A 12 -22.66 -31.06 -45.59
CA SER A 12 -22.48 -32.49 -45.40
C SER A 12 -23.83 -33.21 -45.31
N LEU A 13 -24.79 -32.68 -44.52
CA LEU A 13 -26.14 -33.23 -44.39
C LEU A 13 -26.90 -33.24 -45.72
N PHE A 14 -26.73 -32.17 -46.52
CA PHE A 14 -27.34 -32.08 -47.85
C PHE A 14 -26.76 -33.12 -48.81
N LEU A 15 -25.44 -33.31 -48.76
CA LEU A 15 -24.74 -34.30 -49.57
C LEU A 15 -25.11 -35.74 -49.14
N LEU A 16 -25.29 -35.96 -47.84
CA LEU A 16 -25.74 -37.23 -47.23
C LEU A 16 -27.18 -37.56 -47.64
N ALA A 17 -28.08 -36.56 -47.63
CA ALA A 17 -29.46 -36.71 -48.09
C ALA A 17 -29.52 -37.02 -49.59
N LEU A 18 -28.71 -36.33 -50.41
CA LEU A 18 -28.65 -36.56 -51.85
C LEU A 18 -28.13 -37.98 -52.19
N LEU A 19 -27.07 -38.42 -51.49
CA LEU A 19 -26.53 -39.78 -51.62
C LEU A 19 -27.53 -40.85 -51.14
N SER A 20 -28.30 -40.59 -50.08
CA SER A 20 -29.34 -41.51 -49.58
C SER A 20 -30.49 -41.69 -50.58
N VAL A 21 -30.86 -40.63 -51.31
CA VAL A 21 -31.91 -40.70 -52.35
C VAL A 21 -31.40 -41.50 -53.57
N ILE A 22 -30.16 -41.27 -53.98
CA ILE A 22 -29.55 -41.97 -55.13
C ILE A 22 -29.27 -43.45 -54.80
N SER A 23 -29.00 -43.78 -53.53
CA SER A 23 -28.78 -45.15 -53.05
C SER A 23 -30.07 -45.94 -52.79
N TYR A 24 -31.25 -45.32 -52.90
CA TYR A 24 -32.53 -45.95 -52.55
C TYR A 24 -32.89 -47.04 -53.57
N GLY A 25 -32.74 -48.32 -53.16
CA GLY A 25 -33.15 -49.50 -53.94
C GLY A 25 -32.05 -50.38 -54.53
N TYR A 26 -30.77 -49.97 -54.51
CA TYR A 26 -29.67 -50.69 -55.19
C TYR A 26 -28.51 -51.16 -54.28
N GLY A 27 -28.71 -51.21 -52.96
CA GLY A 27 -27.66 -51.56 -52.00
C GLY A 27 -26.61 -50.45 -51.88
N ALA A 28 -25.60 -50.63 -51.02
CA ALA A 28 -24.76 -49.53 -50.56
C ALA A 28 -23.79 -48.91 -51.59
N GLY A 29 -23.86 -49.29 -52.87
CA GLY A 29 -23.05 -48.75 -53.96
C GLY A 29 -21.56 -49.09 -53.83
N TYR A 30 -20.99 -49.74 -54.85
CA TYR A 30 -19.56 -50.02 -54.89
C TYR A 30 -18.86 -48.97 -55.76
N ILE A 31 -17.84 -48.33 -55.21
CA ILE A 31 -16.93 -47.44 -55.94
C ILE A 31 -15.63 -48.18 -56.16
N TYR A 32 -15.27 -48.34 -57.43
CA TYR A 32 -13.96 -48.84 -57.83
C TYR A 32 -13.06 -47.66 -58.18
N VAL A 33 -12.07 -47.38 -57.34
CA VAL A 33 -11.07 -46.36 -57.62
C VAL A 33 -9.82 -47.06 -58.17
N TYR A 34 -9.52 -46.78 -59.44
CA TYR A 34 -8.31 -47.26 -60.09
C TYR A 34 -7.36 -46.09 -60.30
N TRP A 35 -6.19 -46.14 -59.67
CA TRP A 35 -5.12 -45.17 -59.89
C TRP A 35 -3.78 -45.88 -59.97
N HIS A 36 -3.18 -45.89 -61.17
CA HIS A 36 -1.97 -46.65 -61.47
C HIS A 36 -2.12 -48.13 -61.06
N ASP A 37 -1.22 -48.71 -60.25
CA ASP A 37 -1.32 -50.09 -59.78
C ASP A 37 -2.20 -50.26 -58.52
N TRP A 38 -2.79 -49.18 -58.01
CA TRP A 38 -3.62 -49.22 -56.81
C TRP A 38 -5.08 -49.44 -57.18
N GLN A 39 -5.60 -50.59 -56.76
CA GLN A 39 -6.99 -50.97 -56.90
C GLN A 39 -7.65 -50.94 -55.53
N ILE A 40 -8.54 -49.97 -55.30
CA ILE A 40 -9.27 -49.87 -54.04
C ILE A 40 -10.76 -50.03 -54.33
N GLN A 41 -11.34 -51.11 -53.81
CA GLN A 41 -12.77 -51.35 -53.80
C GLN A 41 -13.34 -50.78 -52.50
N THR A 42 -14.17 -49.75 -52.58
CA THR A 42 -14.81 -49.17 -51.39
C THR A 42 -16.30 -48.97 -51.59
N ASN A 43 -16.98 -48.62 -50.51
CA ASN A 43 -18.36 -48.23 -50.51
C ASN A 43 -18.48 -46.71 -50.70
N VAL A 44 -19.51 -46.25 -51.41
CA VAL A 44 -19.84 -44.82 -51.61
C VAL A 44 -19.79 -44.03 -50.29
N TRP A 45 -20.29 -44.61 -49.19
CA TRP A 45 -20.28 -43.98 -47.88
C TRP A 45 -18.87 -43.76 -47.31
N ILE A 46 -17.98 -44.74 -47.49
CA ILE A 46 -16.59 -44.66 -47.01
C ILE A 46 -15.81 -43.62 -47.84
N ALA A 47 -16.02 -43.61 -49.17
CA ALA A 47 -15.41 -42.62 -50.04
C ALA A 47 -15.89 -41.19 -49.71
N GLY A 48 -17.19 -41.00 -49.47
CA GLY A 48 -17.74 -39.71 -49.07
C GLY A 48 -17.16 -39.20 -47.74
N PHE A 49 -17.06 -40.09 -46.75
CA PHE A 49 -16.44 -39.75 -45.46
C PHE A 49 -14.96 -39.40 -45.60
N ALA A 50 -14.22 -40.12 -46.45
CA ALA A 50 -12.80 -39.84 -46.74
C ALA A 50 -12.61 -38.45 -47.38
N VAL A 51 -13.48 -38.06 -48.32
CA VAL A 51 -13.42 -36.72 -48.94
C VAL A 51 -13.68 -35.60 -47.92
N ILE A 52 -14.69 -35.77 -47.05
CA ILE A 52 -15.01 -34.77 -46.03
C ILE A 52 -13.87 -34.64 -45.01
N THR A 53 -13.31 -35.76 -44.56
CA THR A 53 -12.18 -35.77 -43.62
C THR A 53 -10.91 -35.17 -44.23
N CYS A 54 -10.57 -35.51 -45.47
CA CYS A 54 -9.47 -34.87 -46.19
C CYS A 54 -9.69 -33.36 -46.34
N GLY A 55 -10.90 -32.92 -46.69
CA GLY A 55 -11.24 -31.49 -46.77
C GLY A 55 -11.07 -30.76 -45.44
N LEU A 56 -11.49 -31.38 -44.34
CA LEU A 56 -11.33 -30.84 -43.00
C LEU A 56 -9.86 -30.72 -42.60
N ILE A 57 -9.04 -31.75 -42.88
CA ILE A 57 -7.60 -31.73 -42.61
C ILE A 57 -6.90 -30.63 -43.41
N LEU A 58 -7.21 -30.52 -44.71
CA LEU A 58 -6.63 -29.49 -45.58
C LEU A 58 -6.96 -28.08 -45.07
N GLN A 59 -8.18 -27.88 -44.59
CA GLN A 59 -8.63 -26.61 -44.03
C GLN A 59 -7.95 -26.29 -42.69
N LEU A 60 -7.79 -27.28 -41.80
CA LEU A 60 -7.04 -27.12 -40.56
C LEU A 60 -5.59 -26.73 -40.86
N LEU A 61 -4.94 -27.43 -41.79
CA LEU A 61 -3.59 -27.10 -42.25
C LEU A 61 -3.51 -25.69 -42.84
N TRP A 62 -4.47 -25.28 -43.68
CA TRP A 62 -4.51 -23.93 -44.23
C TRP A 62 -4.64 -22.86 -43.15
N THR A 63 -5.51 -23.06 -42.17
CA THR A 63 -5.64 -22.10 -41.05
C THR A 63 -4.39 -22.04 -40.18
N ALA A 64 -3.70 -23.17 -39.96
CA ALA A 64 -2.44 -23.22 -39.25
C ALA A 64 -1.33 -22.47 -40.01
N VAL A 65 -1.19 -22.72 -41.32
CA VAL A 65 -0.24 -22.03 -42.20
C VAL A 65 -0.53 -20.53 -42.26
N LYS A 66 -1.80 -20.13 -42.39
CA LYS A 66 -2.20 -18.73 -42.38
C LYS A 66 -1.84 -18.04 -41.07
N ARG A 67 -2.12 -18.67 -39.92
CA ARG A 67 -1.74 -18.14 -38.59
C ARG A 67 -0.23 -18.01 -38.47
N TYR A 68 0.52 -19.03 -38.88
CA TYR A 68 1.98 -19.03 -38.84
C TYR A 68 2.58 -17.91 -39.70
N ARG A 69 2.17 -17.80 -40.97
CA ARG A 69 2.60 -16.71 -41.86
C ARG A 69 2.26 -15.34 -41.33
N THR A 70 1.06 -15.16 -40.76
CA THR A 70 0.64 -13.87 -40.18
C THR A 70 1.52 -13.50 -38.97
N ARG A 71 1.96 -14.48 -38.18
CA ARG A 71 2.85 -14.26 -37.03
C ARG A 71 4.26 -13.83 -37.48
N GLU A 72 4.83 -14.49 -38.49
CA GLU A 72 6.16 -14.14 -39.03
C GLU A 72 6.15 -12.79 -39.75
N GLN A 73 5.11 -12.49 -40.55
CA GLN A 73 4.98 -11.20 -41.24
C GLN A 73 4.85 -10.01 -40.28
N ARG A 74 4.38 -10.23 -39.04
CA ARG A 74 4.25 -9.17 -38.02
C ARG A 74 5.59 -8.78 -37.39
N LYS A 75 6.56 -9.70 -37.32
CA LYS A 75 7.90 -9.40 -36.80
C LYS A 75 8.69 -8.43 -37.71
N LEU A 76 8.30 -8.34 -38.97
CA LEU A 76 9.00 -7.57 -40.02
C LEU A 76 8.30 -6.26 -40.39
N LYS A 77 7.06 -6.02 -39.94
CA LYS A 77 6.33 -4.79 -40.25
C LYS A 77 6.58 -3.75 -39.17
N THR A 78 7.25 -2.66 -39.54
CA THR A 78 7.25 -1.42 -38.77
C THR A 78 5.82 -0.88 -38.68
N ILE A 79 5.31 -0.74 -37.47
CA ILE A 79 3.92 -0.33 -37.21
C ILE A 79 3.86 1.20 -37.17
N PHE A 80 3.03 1.81 -38.03
CA PHE A 80 2.89 3.26 -38.13
C PHE A 80 1.53 3.80 -37.61
N ASP A 81 0.53 2.94 -37.36
CA ASP A 81 -0.82 3.35 -36.93
C ASP A 81 -1.29 2.57 -35.70
N PHE A 82 -1.71 3.28 -34.66
CA PHE A 82 -2.25 2.75 -33.40
C PHE A 82 -3.39 1.75 -33.64
N LYS A 83 -4.28 2.00 -34.60
CA LYS A 83 -5.43 1.11 -34.88
C LYS A 83 -5.04 -0.27 -35.40
N THR A 84 -3.80 -0.42 -35.89
CA THR A 84 -3.28 -1.69 -36.44
C THR A 84 -2.57 -2.57 -35.41
N LEU A 85 -2.32 -2.04 -34.20
CA LEU A 85 -1.78 -2.79 -33.08
C LEU A 85 -2.73 -3.89 -32.59
N HIS A 86 -2.19 -4.92 -31.94
CA HIS A 86 -3.01 -5.94 -31.29
C HIS A 86 -3.85 -5.30 -30.16
N PRO A 87 -5.09 -5.76 -29.87
CA PRO A 87 -5.89 -5.20 -28.78
C PRO A 87 -5.18 -5.12 -27.41
N TYR A 88 -4.34 -6.10 -27.08
CA TYR A 88 -3.51 -6.06 -25.85
C TYR A 88 -2.38 -5.02 -25.92
N GLU A 89 -1.78 -4.79 -27.08
CA GLU A 89 -0.78 -3.75 -27.28
C GLU A 89 -1.44 -2.37 -27.25
N GLN A 90 -2.63 -2.22 -27.84
CA GLN A 90 -3.45 -1.02 -27.74
C GLN A 90 -3.82 -0.71 -26.30
N LEU A 91 -4.28 -1.71 -25.53
CA LEU A 91 -4.54 -1.56 -24.10
C LEU A 91 -3.26 -1.17 -23.34
N GLY A 92 -2.13 -1.80 -23.65
CA GLY A 92 -0.84 -1.47 -23.04
C GLY A 92 -0.44 -0.02 -23.32
N VAL A 93 -0.54 0.45 -24.56
CA VAL A 93 -0.25 1.84 -24.93
C VAL A 93 -1.23 2.81 -24.27
N ILE A 94 -2.53 2.50 -24.25
CA ILE A 94 -3.54 3.32 -23.57
C ILE A 94 -3.22 3.44 -22.08
N TRP A 95 -2.85 2.32 -21.44
CA TRP A 95 -2.50 2.30 -20.02
C TRP A 95 -1.22 3.09 -19.72
N LEU A 96 -0.18 2.93 -20.56
CA LEU A 96 1.09 3.65 -20.43
C LEU A 96 0.95 5.16 -20.62
N LEU A 97 -0.01 5.59 -21.45
CA LEU A 97 -0.30 7.00 -21.69
C LEU A 97 -1.39 7.57 -20.77
N GLU A 98 -1.90 6.76 -19.83
CA GLU A 98 -3.04 7.11 -18.97
C GLU A 98 -4.30 7.58 -19.75
N ALA A 99 -4.39 7.22 -21.04
CA ALA A 99 -5.42 7.68 -21.97
C ALA A 99 -6.74 6.89 -21.88
N ALA A 100 -7.01 6.26 -20.72
CA ALA A 100 -8.16 5.40 -20.53
C ALA A 100 -9.49 6.17 -20.63
N GLN A 101 -9.49 7.46 -20.26
CA GLN A 101 -10.66 8.32 -20.41
C GLN A 101 -11.00 8.61 -21.89
N ASP A 102 -9.99 8.84 -22.73
CA ASP A 102 -10.20 9.19 -24.15
C ASP A 102 -10.58 7.96 -25.01
N GLN A 103 -10.24 6.76 -24.56
CA GLN A 103 -10.46 5.50 -25.29
C GLN A 103 -11.47 4.57 -24.60
N GLN A 104 -12.42 5.14 -23.83
CA GLN A 104 -13.46 4.37 -23.11
C GLN A 104 -14.25 3.40 -24.00
N GLU A 105 -14.71 3.85 -25.16
CA GLU A 105 -15.47 3.00 -26.08
C GLU A 105 -14.67 1.76 -26.53
N PHE A 106 -13.36 1.95 -26.76
CA PHE A 106 -12.46 0.87 -27.13
C PHE A 106 -12.30 -0.13 -25.99
N ILE A 107 -12.05 0.36 -24.77
CA ILE A 107 -11.87 -0.48 -23.57
C ILE A 107 -13.16 -1.27 -23.31
N ASN A 108 -14.31 -0.60 -23.29
CA ASN A 108 -15.62 -1.23 -23.10
C ASN A 108 -15.90 -2.30 -24.17
N ARG A 109 -15.55 -2.05 -25.42
CA ARG A 109 -15.71 -3.04 -26.49
C ARG A 109 -14.87 -4.29 -26.25
N ILE A 110 -13.63 -4.16 -25.76
CA ILE A 110 -12.77 -5.33 -25.45
C ILE A 110 -13.33 -6.13 -24.29
N PHE A 111 -13.70 -5.45 -23.19
CA PHE A 111 -14.09 -6.12 -21.96
C PHE A 111 -15.58 -6.48 -21.89
N SER A 112 -16.43 -6.00 -22.80
CA SER A 112 -17.87 -6.35 -22.84
C SER A 112 -18.14 -7.84 -23.00
N GLN A 113 -17.20 -8.60 -23.59
CA GLN A 113 -17.29 -10.05 -23.75
C GLN A 113 -16.62 -10.82 -22.60
N SER A 114 -15.97 -10.13 -21.67
CA SER A 114 -15.30 -10.76 -20.53
C SER A 114 -16.30 -11.09 -19.44
N GLY A 115 -16.49 -12.38 -19.16
CA GLY A 115 -17.33 -12.81 -18.02
C GLY A 115 -16.74 -12.43 -16.66
N LEU A 116 -15.42 -12.20 -16.57
CA LEU A 116 -14.72 -11.95 -15.31
C LEU A 116 -14.55 -10.44 -15.05
N LEU A 117 -14.05 -9.69 -16.05
CA LEU A 117 -13.56 -8.32 -15.84
C LEU A 117 -14.54 -7.22 -16.27
N LYS A 118 -15.65 -7.54 -16.95
CA LYS A 118 -16.56 -6.52 -17.51
C LYS A 118 -16.99 -5.50 -16.46
N GLY A 119 -17.59 -5.94 -15.36
CA GLY A 119 -18.12 -5.03 -14.34
C GLY A 119 -17.02 -4.26 -13.58
N ILE A 120 -15.83 -4.84 -13.43
CA ILE A 120 -14.69 -4.20 -12.76
C ILE A 120 -14.15 -3.07 -13.63
N VAL A 121 -13.94 -3.33 -14.93
CA VAL A 121 -13.44 -2.32 -15.87
C VAL A 121 -14.46 -1.20 -16.06
N GLU A 122 -15.74 -1.54 -16.18
CA GLU A 122 -16.83 -0.57 -16.23
C GLU A 122 -16.84 0.32 -14.98
N ALA A 123 -16.75 -0.27 -13.78
CA ALA A 123 -16.63 0.47 -12.53
C ALA A 123 -15.39 1.37 -12.49
N LYS A 124 -14.22 0.91 -12.98
CA LYS A 124 -12.99 1.71 -13.02
C LYS A 124 -13.14 2.95 -13.91
N LEU A 125 -13.76 2.80 -15.07
CA LEU A 125 -14.00 3.91 -15.98
C LEU A 125 -14.98 4.92 -15.37
N LEU A 126 -16.07 4.45 -14.75
CA LEU A 126 -17.03 5.30 -14.03
C LEU A 126 -16.40 6.03 -12.84
N PHE A 127 -15.55 5.33 -12.07
CA PHE A 127 -14.77 5.93 -10.99
C PHE A 127 -13.90 7.09 -11.48
N LYS A 128 -13.21 6.91 -12.62
CA LYS A 128 -12.39 7.97 -13.24
C LYS A 128 -13.22 9.15 -13.77
N GLN A 129 -14.53 8.99 -13.96
CA GLN A 129 -15.44 10.07 -14.34
C GLN A 129 -16.04 10.80 -13.13
N GLY A 130 -15.80 10.31 -11.90
CA GLY A 130 -16.44 10.81 -10.68
C GLY A 130 -17.83 10.23 -10.42
N GLU A 131 -18.28 9.27 -11.23
CA GLU A 131 -19.61 8.65 -11.13
C GLU A 131 -19.61 7.47 -10.13
N TYR A 132 -19.30 7.76 -8.87
CA TYR A 132 -19.03 6.76 -7.84
C TYR A 132 -20.20 5.80 -7.55
N GLN A 133 -21.44 6.30 -7.55
CA GLN A 133 -22.62 5.46 -7.29
C GLN A 133 -22.88 4.48 -8.44
N LEU A 134 -22.70 4.93 -9.68
CA LEU A 134 -22.80 4.06 -10.85
C LEU A 134 -21.67 3.02 -10.86
N ALA A 135 -20.46 3.41 -10.46
CA ALA A 135 -19.34 2.48 -10.32
C ALA A 135 -19.63 1.37 -9.30
N LEU A 136 -20.20 1.70 -8.14
CA LEU A 136 -20.63 0.69 -7.15
C LEU A 136 -21.70 -0.25 -7.71
N ASN A 137 -22.67 0.27 -8.44
CA ASN A 137 -23.71 -0.53 -9.09
C ASN A 137 -23.13 -1.50 -10.13
N ALA A 138 -22.13 -1.07 -10.90
CA ALA A 138 -21.43 -1.93 -11.85
C ALA A 138 -20.68 -3.07 -11.15
N LEU A 139 -20.09 -2.82 -9.97
CA LEU A 139 -19.41 -3.85 -9.18
C LEU A 139 -20.35 -4.95 -8.68
N HIS A 140 -21.63 -4.65 -8.41
CA HIS A 140 -22.62 -5.68 -8.02
C HIS A 140 -22.90 -6.71 -9.12
N GLN A 141 -22.60 -6.39 -10.38
CA GLN A 141 -22.83 -7.27 -11.52
C GLN A 141 -21.59 -8.10 -11.89
N THR A 142 -20.51 -8.00 -11.09
CA THR A 142 -19.27 -8.74 -11.32
C THR A 142 -19.41 -10.22 -10.99
N ALA A 143 -18.63 -11.06 -11.68
CA ALA A 143 -18.63 -12.49 -11.40
C ALA A 143 -18.03 -12.78 -10.01
N PRO A 144 -18.55 -13.76 -9.25
CA PRO A 144 -18.01 -14.13 -7.93
C PRO A 144 -16.52 -14.50 -7.94
N MET A 145 -16.00 -15.00 -9.07
CA MET A 145 -14.58 -15.35 -9.23
C MET A 145 -13.65 -14.13 -9.28
N ALA A 146 -14.18 -12.93 -9.51
CA ALA A 146 -13.45 -11.67 -9.58
C ALA A 146 -13.60 -10.84 -8.29
N PHE A 147 -14.10 -11.47 -7.22
CA PHE A 147 -14.48 -10.83 -5.97
C PHE A 147 -13.37 -9.95 -5.40
N GLU A 148 -12.14 -10.45 -5.28
CA GLU A 148 -11.03 -9.70 -4.67
C GLU A 148 -10.75 -8.40 -5.42
N LEU A 149 -10.75 -8.44 -6.75
CA LEU A 149 -10.56 -7.24 -7.56
C LEU A 149 -11.75 -6.27 -7.44
N ALA A 150 -12.97 -6.80 -7.35
CA ALA A 150 -14.16 -5.97 -7.14
C ALA A 150 -14.15 -5.29 -5.76
N GLU A 151 -13.67 -5.97 -4.71
CA GLU A 151 -13.51 -5.37 -3.38
C GLU A 151 -12.43 -4.29 -3.36
N LEU A 152 -11.28 -4.49 -4.02
CA LEU A 152 -10.24 -3.46 -4.12
C LEU A 152 -10.80 -2.18 -4.75
N GLU A 153 -11.54 -2.30 -5.84
CA GLU A 153 -12.20 -1.14 -6.48
C GLU A 153 -13.28 -0.53 -5.59
N ARG A 154 -14.03 -1.34 -4.85
CA ARG A 154 -15.04 -0.84 -3.92
C ARG A 154 -14.42 0.00 -2.80
N ILE A 155 -13.28 -0.43 -2.27
CA ILE A 155 -12.53 0.32 -1.26
C ILE A 155 -12.06 1.65 -1.84
N GLU A 156 -11.49 1.67 -3.05
CA GLU A 156 -11.10 2.93 -3.71
C GLU A 156 -12.27 3.91 -3.86
N ILE A 157 -13.45 3.39 -4.25
CA ILE A 157 -14.65 4.22 -4.37
C ILE A 157 -15.09 4.76 -3.01
N PHE A 158 -15.10 3.96 -1.94
CA PHE A 158 -15.47 4.43 -0.60
C PHE A 158 -14.48 5.46 -0.05
N LEU A 159 -13.18 5.28 -0.28
CA LEU A 159 -12.17 6.28 0.09
C LEU A 159 -12.41 7.61 -0.65
N ALA A 160 -12.70 7.56 -1.96
CA ALA A 160 -13.00 8.75 -2.74
C ALA A 160 -14.30 9.46 -2.32
N LEU A 161 -15.30 8.70 -1.85
CA LEU A 161 -16.53 9.24 -1.27
C LEU A 161 -16.35 9.80 0.15
N GLY A 162 -15.23 9.50 0.81
CA GLY A 162 -15.00 9.84 2.23
C GLY A 162 -15.68 8.88 3.22
N ASP A 163 -16.27 7.78 2.75
CA ASP A 163 -16.90 6.74 3.57
C ASP A 163 -15.84 5.81 4.20
N THR A 164 -14.95 6.37 5.03
CA THR A 164 -13.74 5.66 5.54
C THR A 164 -14.07 4.46 6.42
N GLU A 165 -15.21 4.48 7.14
CA GLU A 165 -15.67 3.34 7.97
C GLU A 165 -16.04 2.11 7.12
N LYS A 166 -16.70 2.34 5.96
CA LYS A 166 -16.99 1.26 5.01
C LYS A 166 -15.70 0.76 4.39
N ALA A 167 -14.83 1.67 3.94
CA ALA A 167 -13.53 1.31 3.39
C ALA A 167 -12.72 0.43 4.38
N LEU A 168 -12.70 0.80 5.66
CA LEU A 168 -12.06 0.01 6.73
C LEU A 168 -12.67 -1.40 6.82
N THR A 169 -14.00 -1.51 6.88
CA THR A 169 -14.69 -2.82 6.98
C THR A 169 -14.32 -3.75 5.83
N HIS A 170 -14.28 -3.23 4.60
CA HIS A 170 -13.90 -4.01 3.42
C HIS A 170 -12.41 -4.37 3.41
N LEU A 171 -11.53 -3.49 3.88
CA LEU A 171 -10.10 -3.78 4.02
C LEU A 171 -9.83 -4.87 5.06
N GLU A 172 -10.51 -4.83 6.20
CA GLU A 172 -10.41 -5.86 7.23
C GLU A 172 -10.89 -7.23 6.74
N PHE A 173 -11.96 -7.24 5.94
CA PHE A 173 -12.43 -8.45 5.29
C PHE A 173 -11.35 -9.05 4.39
N LEU A 174 -10.76 -8.26 3.49
CA LEU A 174 -9.71 -8.72 2.57
C LEU A 174 -8.46 -9.24 3.30
N GLN A 175 -8.14 -8.70 4.47
CA GLN A 175 -7.02 -9.15 5.29
C GLN A 175 -7.21 -10.58 5.83
N GLN A 176 -8.46 -11.02 6.00
CA GLN A 176 -8.80 -12.37 6.49
C GLN A 176 -9.13 -13.34 5.35
N HIS A 177 -9.46 -12.81 4.18
CA HIS A 177 -9.86 -13.58 3.02
C HIS A 177 -8.68 -14.33 2.40
N GLN A 178 -8.90 -15.60 2.06
CA GLN A 178 -7.89 -16.40 1.36
C GLN A 178 -7.85 -16.01 -0.12
N LEU A 179 -6.67 -15.63 -0.60
CA LEU A 179 -6.49 -15.24 -2.00
C LEU A 179 -6.87 -16.38 -2.95
N SER A 180 -7.73 -16.07 -3.93
CA SER A 180 -8.11 -17.01 -4.98
C SER A 180 -6.91 -17.59 -5.75
N PRO A 181 -6.94 -18.88 -6.15
CA PRO A 181 -5.80 -19.54 -6.81
C PRO A 181 -5.29 -18.84 -8.07
N TRP A 182 -6.18 -18.23 -8.84
CA TRP A 182 -5.81 -17.58 -10.10
C TRP A 182 -5.06 -16.24 -9.92
N LEU A 183 -5.05 -15.69 -8.71
CA LEU A 183 -4.30 -14.47 -8.34
C LEU A 183 -2.94 -14.80 -7.72
N GLN A 184 -2.61 -16.07 -7.47
CA GLN A 184 -1.36 -16.46 -6.79
C GLN A 184 -0.12 -16.01 -7.56
N ASP A 185 -0.13 -16.11 -8.89
CA ASP A 185 0.99 -15.69 -9.75
C ASP A 185 1.27 -14.17 -9.65
N ILE A 186 0.28 -13.38 -9.18
CA ILE A 186 0.38 -11.92 -9.01
C ILE A 186 0.12 -11.48 -7.58
N GLU A 187 0.27 -12.38 -6.60
CA GLU A 187 -0.02 -12.14 -5.19
C GLU A 187 0.73 -10.91 -4.65
N HIS A 188 1.99 -10.71 -5.07
CA HIS A 188 2.78 -9.56 -4.64
C HIS A 188 2.11 -8.23 -5.06
N ALA A 189 1.65 -8.12 -6.31
CA ALA A 189 1.00 -6.91 -6.80
C ALA A 189 -0.34 -6.67 -6.07
N TYR A 190 -1.08 -7.74 -5.80
CA TYR A 190 -2.30 -7.68 -5.00
C TYR A 190 -2.04 -7.17 -3.57
N ARG A 191 -1.02 -7.71 -2.89
CA ARG A 191 -0.64 -7.28 -1.53
C ARG A 191 -0.15 -5.84 -1.51
N GLN A 192 0.65 -5.44 -2.49
CA GLN A 192 1.08 -4.05 -2.63
C GLN A 192 -0.12 -3.12 -2.76
N LYS A 193 -1.10 -3.49 -3.59
CA LYS A 193 -2.31 -2.70 -3.75
C LYS A 193 -3.12 -2.57 -2.46
N ILE A 194 -3.22 -3.64 -1.68
CA ILE A 194 -3.84 -3.59 -0.34
C ILE A 194 -3.08 -2.62 0.58
N THR A 195 -1.75 -2.68 0.60
CA THR A 195 -0.92 -1.76 1.39
C THR A 195 -1.13 -0.30 0.99
N GLU A 196 -1.25 -0.01 -0.31
CA GLU A 196 -1.56 1.35 -0.81
C GLU A 196 -2.93 1.84 -0.32
N LEU A 197 -3.94 0.96 -0.30
CA LEU A 197 -5.29 1.31 0.18
C LEU A 197 -5.32 1.53 1.69
N TRP A 198 -4.63 0.69 2.47
CA TRP A 198 -4.44 0.92 3.91
C TRP A 198 -3.72 2.24 4.18
N GLY A 199 -2.69 2.54 3.38
CA GLY A 199 -1.98 3.80 3.41
C GLY A 199 -2.90 5.00 3.16
N SER A 200 -3.72 4.91 2.11
CA SER A 200 -4.69 5.96 1.77
C SER A 200 -5.71 6.19 2.89
N LEU A 201 -6.25 5.12 3.48
CA LEU A 201 -7.15 5.19 4.64
C LEU A 201 -6.46 5.86 5.83
N ALA A 202 -5.24 5.43 6.17
CA ALA A 202 -4.50 5.93 7.33
C ALA A 202 -4.14 7.43 7.20
N LEU A 203 -3.87 7.90 5.98
CA LEU A 203 -3.57 9.31 5.74
C LEU A 203 -4.84 10.18 5.71
N GLN A 204 -5.95 9.66 5.18
CA GLN A 204 -7.22 10.39 5.11
C GLN A 204 -7.90 10.50 6.48
N GLN A 205 -7.86 9.43 7.28
CA GLN A 205 -8.49 9.39 8.60
C GLN A 205 -7.65 8.55 9.58
N SER A 206 -6.63 9.17 10.14
CA SER A 206 -5.57 8.51 10.93
C SER A 206 -6.06 7.77 12.17
N TRP A 207 -7.11 8.28 12.82
CA TRP A 207 -7.73 7.66 13.99
C TRP A 207 -8.61 6.46 13.63
N VAL A 208 -9.30 6.48 12.48
CA VAL A 208 -10.11 5.34 12.03
C VAL A 208 -9.23 4.13 11.71
N TYR A 209 -8.04 4.34 11.14
CA TYR A 209 -7.05 3.27 10.95
C TYR A 209 -6.68 2.57 12.27
N LEU A 210 -6.61 3.32 13.38
CA LEU A 210 -6.27 2.77 14.71
C LEU A 210 -7.39 1.96 15.34
N ARG A 211 -8.64 2.19 14.93
CA ARG A 211 -9.81 1.42 15.41
C ARG A 211 -9.93 0.05 14.73
N SER A 212 -9.03 -0.26 13.80
CA SER A 212 -9.05 -1.53 13.09
C SER A 212 -8.83 -2.72 14.03
N LEU A 213 -9.68 -3.73 13.89
CA LEU A 213 -9.54 -5.02 14.56
C LEU A 213 -8.33 -5.80 14.03
N LYS A 214 -7.98 -5.60 12.74
CA LYS A 214 -6.82 -6.23 12.08
C LYS A 214 -6.08 -5.23 11.21
N TYR A 215 -5.03 -4.68 11.77
CA TYR A 215 -4.19 -3.70 11.09
C TYR A 215 -3.57 -4.24 9.79
N GLY A 216 -3.78 -3.50 8.71
CA GLY A 216 -2.97 -3.64 7.51
C GLY A 216 -1.53 -3.15 7.70
N HIS A 217 -0.63 -3.68 6.87
CA HIS A 217 0.73 -3.18 6.76
C HIS A 217 0.75 -1.83 6.06
N LEU A 218 1.48 -0.88 6.64
CA LEU A 218 1.85 0.37 6.00
C LEU A 218 3.31 0.26 5.55
N ASP A 219 3.61 0.74 4.35
CA ASP A 219 5.00 0.90 3.94
C ASP A 219 5.72 1.94 4.81
N ALA A 220 7.04 2.00 4.70
CA ALA A 220 7.85 2.83 5.59
C ALA A 220 7.54 4.33 5.47
N GLN A 221 7.31 4.83 4.26
CA GLN A 221 7.04 6.25 4.03
C GLN A 221 5.65 6.61 4.54
N THR A 222 4.64 5.82 4.17
CA THR A 222 3.25 6.09 4.58
C THR A 222 3.07 5.97 6.09
N ARG A 223 3.77 5.03 6.74
CA ARG A 223 3.77 4.92 8.20
C ARG A 223 4.28 6.19 8.88
N ASP A 224 5.40 6.73 8.42
CA ASP A 224 6.00 7.93 9.02
C ASP A 224 5.10 9.15 8.78
N LEU A 225 4.49 9.28 7.60
CA LEU A 225 3.47 10.30 7.30
C LEU A 225 2.24 10.15 8.19
N TRP A 226 1.75 8.93 8.40
CA TRP A 226 0.63 8.64 9.29
C TRP A 226 0.94 9.08 10.74
N LEU A 227 2.12 8.74 11.27
CA LEU A 227 2.53 9.18 12.60
C LEU A 227 2.59 10.71 12.73
N GLN A 228 3.05 11.40 11.69
CA GLN A 228 3.03 12.86 11.66
C GLN A 228 1.60 13.42 11.66
N GLN A 229 0.67 12.80 10.93
CA GLN A 229 -0.74 13.19 10.95
C GLN A 229 -1.38 12.97 12.34
N VAL A 230 -1.13 11.82 12.96
CA VAL A 230 -1.58 11.53 14.34
C VAL A 230 -1.06 12.58 15.32
N LEU A 231 0.22 12.95 15.24
CA LEU A 231 0.82 13.98 16.08
C LEU A 231 0.20 15.37 15.86
N THR A 232 -0.15 15.70 14.61
CA THR A 232 -0.76 16.99 14.25
C THR A 232 -2.19 17.08 14.75
N GLN A 233 -2.93 15.97 14.72
CA GLN A 233 -4.34 15.89 15.11
C GLN A 233 -4.53 15.42 16.56
N PHE A 234 -3.44 15.28 17.33
CA PHE A 234 -3.45 14.70 18.67
C PHE A 234 -4.42 15.38 19.63
N ASP A 235 -4.48 16.71 19.60
CA ASP A 235 -5.32 17.50 20.51
C ASP A 235 -6.83 17.33 20.25
N GLN A 236 -7.19 16.72 19.11
CA GLN A 236 -8.57 16.41 18.73
C GLN A 236 -8.95 14.95 19.01
N ALA A 237 -8.02 14.15 19.55
CA ALA A 237 -8.23 12.73 19.79
C ALA A 237 -9.28 12.47 20.88
N SER A 238 -10.14 11.48 20.67
CA SER A 238 -11.02 10.97 21.72
C SER A 238 -10.27 10.06 22.69
N TYR A 239 -10.88 9.75 23.83
CA TYR A 239 -10.29 8.80 24.79
C TYR A 239 -10.04 7.42 24.17
N GLU A 240 -10.96 6.93 23.35
CA GLU A 240 -10.82 5.64 22.64
C GLU A 240 -9.63 5.67 21.66
N ASP A 241 -9.43 6.79 20.98
CA ASP A 241 -8.32 6.98 20.04
C ASP A 241 -6.96 6.93 20.77
N LEU A 242 -6.86 7.57 21.93
CA LEU A 242 -5.66 7.53 22.76
C LEU A 242 -5.37 6.10 23.25
N GLN A 243 -6.40 5.37 23.71
CA GLN A 243 -6.25 3.96 24.08
C GLN A 243 -5.79 3.09 22.91
N ALA A 244 -6.34 3.32 21.71
CA ALA A 244 -5.97 2.58 20.52
C ALA A 244 -4.49 2.81 20.14
N VAL A 245 -3.98 4.04 20.23
CA VAL A 245 -2.55 4.34 20.02
C VAL A 245 -1.68 3.62 21.04
N GLN A 246 -2.05 3.68 22.33
CA GLN A 246 -1.29 3.01 23.39
C GLN A 246 -1.18 1.52 23.11
N GLN A 247 -2.31 0.86 22.82
CA GLN A 247 -2.33 -0.56 22.51
C GLN A 247 -1.54 -0.89 21.24
N ARG A 248 -1.64 -0.03 20.21
CA ARG A 248 -0.87 -0.19 18.98
C ARG A 248 0.63 -0.14 19.23
N TYR A 249 1.09 0.78 20.08
CA TYR A 249 2.49 0.85 20.48
C TYR A 249 2.94 -0.43 21.18
N LEU A 250 2.17 -0.90 22.18
CA LEU A 250 2.52 -2.10 22.95
C LEU A 250 2.66 -3.34 22.06
N VAL A 251 1.75 -3.52 21.09
CA VAL A 251 1.82 -4.63 20.12
C VAL A 251 3.07 -4.52 19.23
N LEU A 252 3.49 -3.31 18.89
CA LEU A 252 4.61 -3.05 17.98
C LEU A 252 5.95 -2.80 18.69
N GLU A 253 6.02 -2.86 20.02
CA GLU A 253 7.15 -2.35 20.79
C GLU A 253 8.50 -2.92 20.31
N GLN A 254 8.56 -4.24 20.09
CA GLN A 254 9.77 -4.90 19.61
C GLN A 254 10.12 -4.52 18.16
N GLU A 255 9.12 -4.38 17.30
CA GLU A 255 9.32 -3.98 15.91
C GLU A 255 9.79 -2.52 15.83
N ILE A 256 9.29 -1.63 16.68
CA ILE A 256 9.65 -0.21 16.69
C ILE A 256 11.14 -0.03 16.94
N GLN A 257 11.77 -0.84 17.80
CA GLN A 257 13.19 -0.73 18.11
C GLN A 257 14.09 -0.98 16.89
N THR A 258 13.65 -1.79 15.92
CA THR A 258 14.41 -2.12 14.71
C THR A 258 14.09 -1.19 13.53
N ARG A 259 13.14 -0.27 13.68
CA ARG A 259 12.77 0.70 12.64
C ARG A 259 13.81 1.82 12.49
N PRO A 260 13.79 2.55 11.36
CA PRO A 260 14.65 3.72 11.16
C PRO A 260 14.52 4.75 12.30
N TYR A 261 15.61 5.45 12.59
CA TYR A 261 15.69 6.44 13.68
C TYR A 261 14.56 7.47 13.63
N THR A 262 14.26 8.01 12.45
CA THR A 262 13.18 9.00 12.23
C THR A 262 11.82 8.49 12.72
N SER A 263 11.49 7.23 12.42
CA SER A 263 10.24 6.59 12.82
C SER A 263 10.17 6.41 14.34
N LYS A 264 11.28 6.03 14.97
CA LYS A 264 11.39 5.90 16.43
C LYS A 264 11.21 7.25 17.14
N VAL A 265 11.78 8.33 16.61
CA VAL A 265 11.58 9.69 17.15
C VAL A 265 10.12 10.13 17.06
N LEU A 266 9.41 9.81 15.97
CA LEU A 266 7.97 10.11 15.86
C LEU A 266 7.16 9.38 16.93
N TRP A 267 7.45 8.10 17.18
CA TRP A 267 6.85 7.37 18.29
C TRP A 267 7.17 8.00 19.64
N LEU A 268 8.43 8.40 19.88
CA LEU A 268 8.81 9.05 21.12
C LEU A 268 8.02 10.35 21.36
N LYS A 269 7.90 11.20 20.32
CA LYS A 269 7.09 12.42 20.38
C LYS A 269 5.63 12.12 20.72
N LEU A 270 5.07 11.03 20.19
CA LEU A 270 3.70 10.63 20.47
C LEU A 270 3.54 10.18 21.93
N LEU A 271 4.46 9.34 22.42
CA LEU A 271 4.46 8.86 23.79
C LEU A 271 4.67 9.99 24.81
N SER A 272 5.41 11.05 24.46
CA SER A 272 5.59 12.21 25.36
C SER A 272 4.27 12.91 25.71
N ARG A 273 3.24 12.74 24.87
CA ARG A 273 1.90 13.29 25.08
C ARG A 273 0.94 12.33 25.79
N LEU A 274 1.40 11.13 26.15
CA LEU A 274 0.62 10.06 26.79
C LEU A 274 1.20 9.77 28.19
N PRO A 275 0.70 10.42 29.25
CA PRO A 275 1.23 10.24 30.61
C PRO A 275 1.25 8.78 31.09
N GLU A 276 0.26 7.98 30.66
CA GLU A 276 0.13 6.57 31.00
C GLU A 276 1.28 5.72 30.43
N MET A 277 1.96 6.19 29.40
CA MET A 277 3.03 5.49 28.69
C MET A 277 4.43 5.98 29.09
N SER A 278 4.56 6.57 30.28
CA SER A 278 5.83 7.13 30.78
C SER A 278 6.99 6.13 30.79
N ILE A 279 6.73 4.86 31.12
CA ILE A 279 7.74 3.78 31.14
C ILE A 279 8.23 3.47 29.72
N GLN A 280 7.31 3.34 28.77
CA GLN A 280 7.59 3.06 27.37
C GLN A 280 8.32 4.23 26.71
N HIS A 281 7.90 5.46 27.02
CA HIS A 281 8.59 6.68 26.61
C HIS A 281 10.05 6.68 27.07
N GLU A 282 10.28 6.45 28.37
CA GLU A 282 11.62 6.43 28.94
C GLU A 282 12.50 5.35 28.28
N ARG A 283 11.97 4.13 28.11
CA ARG A 283 12.69 3.03 27.46
C ARG A 283 13.09 3.39 26.03
N LEU A 284 12.17 3.94 25.24
CA LEU A 284 12.42 4.32 23.84
C LEU A 284 13.42 5.48 23.75
N ALA A 285 13.29 6.49 24.61
CA ALA A 285 14.23 7.60 24.66
C ALA A 285 15.66 7.14 24.97
N LEU A 286 15.85 6.33 26.02
CA LEU A 286 17.16 5.81 26.39
C LEU A 286 17.74 4.91 25.31
N HIS A 287 16.90 4.13 24.62
CA HIS A 287 17.33 3.36 23.45
C HIS A 287 17.85 4.28 22.34
N LEU A 288 17.11 5.35 22.00
CA LEU A 288 17.52 6.31 20.97
C LEU A 288 18.81 7.04 21.34
N LEU A 289 18.95 7.48 22.60
CA LEU A 289 20.14 8.18 23.09
C LEU A 289 21.38 7.27 23.12
N ARG A 290 21.22 5.96 23.32
CA ARG A 290 22.34 5.00 23.22
C ARG A 290 22.80 4.79 21.78
N GLU A 291 21.87 4.84 20.83
CA GLU A 291 22.16 4.68 19.40
C GLU A 291 22.88 5.92 18.84
N GLN A 292 22.37 7.12 19.14
CA GLN A 292 23.03 8.39 18.83
C GLN A 292 22.52 9.51 19.73
N PHE A 293 23.40 10.47 20.06
CA PHE A 293 23.00 11.63 20.84
C PHE A 293 22.20 12.62 19.99
N ASP A 294 20.95 12.83 20.37
CA ASP A 294 20.03 13.80 19.78
C ASP A 294 19.49 14.70 20.89
N ARG A 295 19.58 16.03 20.67
CA ARG A 295 19.22 17.03 21.66
C ARG A 295 17.72 17.07 21.94
N ASP A 296 16.89 16.86 20.93
CA ASP A 296 15.44 16.88 21.06
C ASP A 296 14.97 15.63 21.82
N VAL A 297 15.56 14.48 21.50
CA VAL A 297 15.30 13.22 22.23
C VAL A 297 15.71 13.36 23.71
N PHE A 298 16.89 13.92 23.97
CA PHE A 298 17.35 14.13 25.34
C PHE A 298 16.42 15.09 26.10
N TYR A 299 16.00 16.17 25.45
CA TYR A 299 15.05 17.11 26.02
C TYR A 299 13.73 16.44 26.39
N LEU A 300 13.12 15.69 25.47
CA LEU A 300 11.87 14.97 25.72
C LEU A 300 12.01 14.00 26.89
N TRP A 301 13.11 13.25 26.94
CA TRP A 301 13.42 12.37 28.06
C TRP A 301 13.49 13.12 29.39
N PHE A 302 14.37 14.13 29.47
CA PHE A 302 14.66 14.83 30.72
C PHE A 302 13.43 15.58 31.23
N GLN A 303 12.68 16.24 30.33
CA GLN A 303 11.42 16.89 30.68
C GLN A 303 10.42 15.89 31.29
N GLN A 304 10.26 14.71 30.68
CA GLN A 304 9.34 13.70 31.21
C GLN A 304 9.75 13.21 32.61
N GLN A 305 11.06 13.13 32.89
CA GLN A 305 11.55 12.75 34.21
C GLN A 305 11.22 13.80 35.28
N LEU A 306 11.39 15.08 34.95
CA LEU A 306 11.08 16.18 35.88
C LEU A 306 9.58 16.34 36.14
N LEU A 307 8.72 16.00 35.18
CA LEU A 307 7.26 16.07 35.33
C LEU A 307 6.66 14.92 36.16
N LYS A 308 7.45 13.93 36.59
CA LYS A 308 6.98 12.87 37.49
C LYS A 308 6.64 13.48 38.86
N GLN A 309 5.62 12.93 39.54
CA GLN A 309 5.22 13.40 40.88
C GLN A 309 6.35 13.31 41.92
N ALA A 310 7.23 12.31 41.78
CA ALA A 310 8.44 12.16 42.57
C ALA A 310 9.61 11.79 41.63
N PRO A 311 10.34 12.77 41.09
CA PRO A 311 11.49 12.52 40.24
C PRO A 311 12.61 11.82 41.02
N ASP A 312 13.14 10.72 40.47
CA ASP A 312 14.35 10.08 41.01
C ASP A 312 15.59 10.82 40.49
N TYR A 313 15.94 11.89 41.19
CA TYR A 313 17.09 12.74 40.83
C TYR A 313 18.42 11.97 40.80
N GLN A 314 18.56 10.90 41.57
CA GLN A 314 19.78 10.09 41.57
C GLN A 314 19.89 9.23 40.30
N ASP A 315 18.80 8.56 39.91
CA ASP A 315 18.75 7.80 38.66
C ASP A 315 18.95 8.70 37.43
N ILE A 316 18.34 9.89 37.45
CA ILE A 316 18.52 10.90 36.39
C ILE A 316 19.99 11.33 36.29
N GLU A 317 20.65 11.64 37.42
CA GLU A 317 22.06 12.00 37.44
C GLU A 317 22.94 10.87 36.88
N ASN A 318 22.76 9.64 37.35
CA ASN A 318 23.53 8.49 36.89
C ASN A 318 23.42 8.31 35.37
N LYS A 319 22.21 8.44 34.81
CA LYS A 319 21.98 8.36 33.36
C LYS A 319 22.66 9.50 32.59
N ILE A 320 22.67 10.72 33.15
CA ILE A 320 23.38 11.84 32.54
C ILE A 320 24.90 11.58 32.56
N GLU A 321 25.44 11.07 33.66
CA GLU A 321 26.86 10.74 33.77
C GLU A 321 27.29 9.64 32.78
N GLU A 322 26.47 8.60 32.61
CA GLU A 322 26.67 7.58 31.56
C GLU A 322 26.71 8.24 30.16
N MET A 323 25.81 9.18 29.88
CA MET A 323 25.81 9.92 28.61
C MET A 323 27.00 10.87 28.46
N GLU A 324 27.48 11.50 29.54
CA GLU A 324 28.68 12.35 29.51
C GLU A 324 29.94 11.52 29.21
N GLN A 325 30.01 10.28 29.69
CA GLN A 325 31.09 9.34 29.37
C GLN A 325 31.06 8.92 27.89
N GLN A 326 29.88 8.71 27.33
CA GLN A 326 29.72 8.28 25.93
C GLN A 326 29.84 9.46 24.94
N TYR A 327 29.28 10.62 25.29
CA TYR A 327 29.17 11.81 24.44
C TYR A 327 29.88 12.99 25.09
N LEU A 328 31.17 13.13 24.75
CA LEU A 328 32.00 14.19 25.29
C LEU A 328 31.50 15.58 24.89
N SER A 329 31.67 16.53 25.81
CA SER A 329 31.51 17.96 25.57
C SER A 329 30.10 18.43 25.15
N GLN A 330 29.04 17.82 25.70
CA GLN A 330 27.65 18.23 25.43
C GLN A 330 27.13 19.21 26.50
N PRO A 331 26.95 20.51 26.18
CA PRO A 331 26.53 21.51 27.18
C PRO A 331 25.14 21.24 27.78
N ILE A 332 24.26 20.59 27.02
CA ILE A 332 22.91 20.23 27.46
C ILE A 332 22.90 19.24 28.63
N LEU A 333 23.93 18.37 28.73
CA LEU A 333 24.07 17.42 29.84
C LEU A 333 24.45 18.14 31.13
N SER A 334 25.41 19.06 31.05
CA SER A 334 25.80 19.91 32.18
C SER A 334 24.66 20.86 32.59
N PHE A 335 23.89 21.36 31.61
CA PHE A 335 22.68 22.14 31.86
C PHE A 335 21.63 21.32 32.62
N ALA A 336 21.37 20.07 32.23
CA ALA A 336 20.43 19.19 32.92
C ALA A 336 20.89 18.83 34.34
N LYS A 337 22.19 18.51 34.52
CA LYS A 337 22.79 18.27 35.84
C LYS A 337 22.66 19.46 36.79
N TRP A 338 22.74 20.69 36.28
CA TRP A 338 22.52 21.88 37.09
C TRP A 338 21.13 21.88 37.75
N TYR A 339 20.07 21.52 37.01
CA TYR A 339 18.71 21.41 37.56
C TYR A 339 18.60 20.30 38.61
N VAL A 340 19.27 19.17 38.39
CA VAL A 340 19.33 18.07 39.36
C VAL A 340 20.00 18.53 40.67
N TYR A 341 21.10 19.29 40.57
CA TYR A 341 21.82 19.81 41.75
C TYR A 341 21.02 20.87 42.50
N GLU A 342 20.38 21.81 41.80
CA GLU A 342 19.51 22.79 42.43
C GLU A 342 18.30 22.13 43.11
N ALA A 343 17.70 21.11 42.51
CA ALA A 343 16.56 20.39 43.09
C ALA A 343 16.93 19.49 44.30
N THR A 344 18.22 19.21 44.49
CA THR A 344 18.74 18.38 45.59
C THR A 344 19.57 19.17 46.59
N ASP A 345 19.44 20.51 46.60
CA ASP A 345 20.15 21.45 47.48
C ASP A 345 21.69 21.40 47.39
N ARG A 346 22.25 20.89 46.27
CA ARG A 346 23.69 20.78 46.01
C ARG A 346 24.25 22.02 45.29
N HIS A 347 24.00 23.19 45.87
CA HIS A 347 24.29 24.49 45.23
C HIS A 347 25.76 24.69 44.83
N GLU A 348 26.73 24.25 45.63
CA GLU A 348 28.17 24.40 45.30
C GLU A 348 28.53 23.66 43.99
N GLN A 349 27.97 22.48 43.80
CA GLN A 349 28.18 21.68 42.59
C GLN A 349 27.48 22.30 41.40
N ALA A 350 26.28 22.87 41.61
CA ALA A 350 25.56 23.62 40.59
C ALA A 350 26.36 24.86 40.12
N GLU A 351 26.95 25.61 41.05
CA GLU A 351 27.80 26.77 40.72
C GLU A 351 29.06 26.37 39.95
N ALA A 352 29.69 25.24 40.29
CA ALA A 352 30.85 24.74 39.56
C ALA A 352 30.53 24.48 38.08
N LEU A 353 29.35 23.91 37.77
CA LEU A 353 28.92 23.66 36.39
C LEU A 353 28.78 24.94 35.56
N LEU A 354 28.45 26.08 36.17
CA LEU A 354 28.28 27.36 35.47
C LEU A 354 29.58 27.90 34.84
N THR A 355 30.74 27.41 35.29
CA THR A 355 32.05 27.76 34.73
C THR A 355 32.32 27.06 33.39
N LEU A 356 31.60 25.98 33.10
CA LEU A 356 31.74 25.20 31.88
C LEU A 356 31.00 25.88 30.72
N TYR A 357 31.54 25.70 29.50
CA TYR A 357 30.98 26.23 28.24
C TYR A 357 30.58 27.72 28.30
N PRO A 358 31.57 28.64 28.41
CA PRO A 358 31.33 30.08 28.57
C PRO A 358 30.54 30.71 27.40
N ASP A 359 30.70 30.19 26.19
CA ASP A 359 30.05 30.75 25.00
C ASP A 359 28.72 30.06 24.66
N ASN A 360 28.27 29.09 25.46
CA ASN A 360 27.03 28.37 25.21
C ASN A 360 25.80 29.14 25.72
N VAL A 361 24.74 29.17 24.89
CA VAL A 361 23.47 29.87 25.18
C VAL A 361 22.76 29.31 26.41
N LEU A 362 22.66 27.99 26.56
CA LEU A 362 22.00 27.32 27.70
C LEU A 362 22.73 27.61 29.01
N MET A 363 24.06 27.52 29.00
CA MET A 363 24.87 27.82 30.20
C MET A 363 24.87 29.32 30.53
N SER A 364 24.80 30.19 29.53
CA SER A 364 24.65 31.64 29.73
C SER A 364 23.31 31.99 30.37
N TYR A 365 22.23 31.34 29.92
CA TYR A 365 20.93 31.44 30.57
C TYR A 365 21.01 31.06 32.06
N LEU A 366 21.63 29.91 32.39
CA LEU A 366 21.77 29.48 33.79
C LEU A 366 22.62 30.44 34.63
N ARG A 367 23.70 30.99 34.08
CA ARG A 367 24.53 32.02 34.74
C ARG A 367 23.75 33.28 35.05
N ILE A 368 22.91 33.75 34.13
CA ILE A 368 22.08 34.93 34.35
C ILE A 368 20.99 34.61 35.38
N LYS A 369 20.29 33.47 35.21
CA LYS A 369 19.23 32.99 36.10
C LYS A 369 19.71 32.86 37.55
N SER A 370 20.89 32.29 37.78
CA SER A 370 21.44 32.10 39.13
C SER A 370 21.74 33.44 39.82
N LYS A 371 22.11 34.49 39.08
CA LYS A 371 22.37 35.84 39.63
C LYS A 371 21.09 36.60 39.95
N ILE A 372 20.00 36.34 39.23
CA ILE A 372 18.71 37.03 39.43
C ILE A 372 17.67 36.18 40.18
N LYS A 373 18.08 35.05 40.78
CA LYS A 373 17.16 34.07 41.41
C LYS A 373 16.19 34.64 42.44
N ASN A 374 16.54 35.76 43.09
CA ASN A 374 15.73 36.44 44.09
C ASN A 374 14.73 37.46 43.49
N ASN A 375 14.67 37.60 42.16
CA ASN A 375 13.79 38.54 41.47
C ASN A 375 12.94 37.79 40.43
N GLU A 376 11.76 37.33 40.87
CA GLU A 376 10.83 36.56 40.04
C GLU A 376 10.44 37.28 38.74
N TYR A 377 10.28 38.61 38.76
CA TYR A 377 9.96 39.40 37.58
C TYR A 377 11.07 39.35 36.52
N LEU A 378 12.34 39.48 36.93
CA LEU A 378 13.47 39.37 36.00
C LEU A 378 13.66 37.95 35.50
N VAL A 379 13.37 36.93 36.32
CA VAL A 379 13.39 35.52 35.89
C VAL A 379 12.33 35.28 34.82
N GLN A 380 11.11 35.80 35.00
CA GLN A 380 10.05 35.70 34.00
C GLN A 380 10.42 36.41 32.69
N GLN A 381 11.02 37.60 32.75
CA GLN A 381 11.51 38.30 31.56
C GLN A 381 12.63 37.52 30.85
N LEU A 382 13.56 36.94 31.61
CA LEU A 382 14.62 36.10 31.06
C LEU A 382 14.03 34.88 30.35
N ASN A 383 13.05 34.21 30.96
CA ASN A 383 12.35 33.09 30.33
C ASN A 383 11.70 33.52 29.02
N LEU A 384 10.96 34.64 28.99
CA LEU A 384 10.32 35.14 27.77
C LEU A 384 11.31 35.46 26.64
N ILE A 385 12.50 35.99 26.97
CA ILE A 385 13.54 36.30 25.97
C ILE A 385 14.09 35.02 25.35
N PHE A 386 14.36 34.02 26.18
CA PHE A 386 14.95 32.76 25.73
C PHE A 386 13.91 31.82 25.11
N GLU A 387 12.66 31.79 25.60
CA GLU A 387 11.54 30.99 25.06
C GLU A 387 11.13 31.37 23.63
N ASN A 388 11.49 32.58 23.17
CA ASN A 388 11.26 33.01 21.79
C ASN A 388 12.41 32.63 20.82
N ASP A 389 13.52 32.06 21.32
CA ASP A 389 14.57 31.50 20.47
C ASP A 389 14.18 30.07 20.05
N ALA A 390 14.15 29.83 18.73
CA ALA A 390 13.80 28.53 18.16
C ALA A 390 14.71 27.38 18.62
N ASN A 391 15.89 27.67 19.20
CA ASN A 391 16.83 26.68 19.73
C ASN A 391 16.79 26.55 21.26
N PHE A 392 15.91 27.27 21.96
CA PHE A 392 15.82 27.19 23.42
C PHE A 392 14.84 26.11 23.87
N LEU A 393 15.32 25.27 24.77
CA LEU A 393 14.58 24.14 25.32
C LEU A 393 13.79 24.59 26.55
N GLN A 394 12.46 24.68 26.44
CA GLN A 394 11.60 25.13 27.52
C GLN A 394 11.34 24.01 28.53
N PHE A 395 12.07 23.94 29.63
CA PHE A 395 11.70 23.01 30.71
C PHE A 395 10.50 23.59 31.47
N LYS A 396 9.34 22.94 31.37
CA LYS A 396 8.23 23.17 32.30
C LYS A 396 8.65 22.59 33.65
N ILE A 397 9.12 23.45 34.54
CA ILE A 397 9.51 23.13 35.92
C ILE A 397 8.51 23.77 36.85
#